data_AF-A0A8S1AD35-F1
#
_entry.id   AF-A0A8S1AD35-F1
#
_cell.length_a   1.000
_cell.length_b   1.000
_cell.length_c   1.000
_cell.angle_alpha   90.00
_cell.angle_beta   90.00
_cell.angle_gamma   90.00
#
_symmetry.space_group_name_H-M   'P 1'
#
loop_
_entity.id
_entity.type
_entity.pdbx_description
1 polymer ?
#
loop_
_entity_poly.entity_id
_entity_poly.type
_entity_poly.pdbx_seq_one_letter_code
_entity_poly.pdbx_strand_id
1 'polypeptide(L)'
;MAHVDVLSIGAIVDQQEPIYVLEILNVSIDDWISTVQSADEEVRRIKEIVQDPETAKIAAIHKEYQVKNGRVYRVIEDGALRWLVPRGVRWQVLKTNHDDVGHFGFEKTLQRVKSIFWFPKMRKFIRKYVSACLECAHHKVPPGAKEGMLHPIPKVDVPLHTIHADHL
;
A
#
# COMPACT_ATOMS: atom_id res chain seq x y z
N MET A 1 -22.70 -27.64 -54.15
CA MET A 1 -21.70 -27.07 -53.24
C MET A 1 -22.39 -26.01 -52.41
N ALA A 2 -22.86 -26.37 -51.22
CA ALA A 2 -23.54 -25.44 -50.32
C ALA A 2 -22.47 -24.67 -49.54
N HIS A 3 -22.46 -23.35 -49.73
CA HIS A 3 -21.66 -22.40 -48.96
C HIS A 3 -22.09 -22.49 -47.49
N VAL A 4 -21.19 -22.96 -46.64
CA VAL A 4 -21.38 -22.94 -45.18
C VAL A 4 -20.98 -21.54 -44.71
N ASP A 5 -21.99 -20.75 -44.33
CA ASP A 5 -21.81 -19.42 -43.78
C ASP A 5 -21.31 -19.50 -42.33
N VAL A 6 -20.32 -18.68 -41.97
CA VAL A 6 -19.58 -18.72 -40.70
C VAL A 6 -20.42 -18.23 -39.50
N LEU A 7 -21.69 -17.88 -39.74
CA LEU A 7 -22.59 -17.24 -38.78
C LEU A 7 -23.75 -18.14 -38.31
N SER A 8 -23.57 -19.47 -38.30
CA SER A 8 -24.46 -20.34 -37.52
C SER A 8 -24.15 -20.17 -36.04
N ILE A 9 -24.73 -19.13 -35.43
CA ILE A 9 -24.71 -18.88 -33.99
C ILE A 9 -25.41 -20.08 -33.32
N GLY A 10 -24.62 -21.00 -32.77
CA GLY A 10 -25.13 -22.06 -31.91
C GLY A 10 -25.90 -21.44 -30.75
N ALA A 11 -27.05 -22.02 -30.40
CA ALA A 11 -27.86 -21.55 -29.29
C ALA A 11 -27.00 -21.44 -28.02
N ILE A 12 -26.92 -20.25 -27.44
CA ILE A 12 -26.38 -20.04 -26.10
C ILE A 12 -27.36 -20.72 -25.16
N VAL A 13 -27.08 -21.96 -24.79
CA VAL A 13 -27.73 -22.58 -23.66
C VAL A 13 -27.29 -21.76 -22.47
N ASP A 14 -28.25 -21.07 -21.84
CA ASP A 14 -28.08 -20.34 -20.59
C ASP A 14 -27.70 -21.35 -19.49
N GLN A 15 -26.42 -21.74 -19.47
CA GLN A 15 -25.84 -22.46 -18.36
C GLN A 15 -25.61 -21.44 -17.27
N GLN A 16 -26.69 -21.15 -16.55
CA GLN A 16 -26.65 -20.40 -15.30
C GLN A 16 -25.89 -21.26 -14.28
N GLU A 17 -24.56 -21.22 -14.35
CA GLU A 17 -23.67 -21.75 -13.31
C GLU A 17 -24.14 -21.13 -11.98
N PRO A 18 -24.50 -21.93 -10.96
CA PRO A 18 -24.93 -21.38 -9.70
C PRO A 18 -23.80 -20.52 -9.12
N ILE A 19 -24.08 -19.24 -8.92
CA ILE A 19 -23.15 -18.33 -8.24
C ILE A 19 -23.03 -18.84 -6.80
N TYR A 20 -21.95 -19.56 -6.52
CA TYR A 20 -21.55 -19.87 -5.16
C TYR A 20 -21.18 -18.56 -4.48
N VAL A 21 -22.13 -18.01 -3.72
CA VAL A 21 -21.83 -16.96 -2.74
C VAL A 21 -21.02 -17.65 -1.65
N LEU A 22 -19.70 -17.70 -1.82
CA LEU A 22 -18.80 -18.01 -0.74
C LEU A 22 -19.08 -16.96 0.34
N GLU A 23 -19.66 -17.38 1.46
CA GLU A 23 -19.56 -16.65 2.72
C GLU A 23 -18.09 -16.66 3.11
N ILE A 24 -17.32 -15.79 2.46
CA ILE A 24 -15.96 -15.48 2.86
C ILE A 24 -16.13 -14.86 4.24
N LEU A 25 -15.74 -15.61 5.28
CA LEU A 25 -15.52 -15.08 6.63
C LEU A 25 -14.75 -13.78 6.46
N ASN A 26 -15.46 -12.65 6.57
CA ASN A 26 -14.87 -11.33 6.43
C ASN A 26 -14.15 -11.05 7.76
N VAL A 27 -13.00 -11.70 7.91
CA VAL A 27 -12.10 -11.46 9.03
C VAL A 27 -11.67 -10.01 8.89
N SER A 28 -12.31 -9.14 9.67
CA SER A 28 -12.01 -7.72 9.70
C SER A 28 -10.50 -7.51 9.85
N ILE A 29 -9.96 -6.43 9.29
CA ILE A 29 -8.56 -6.04 9.47
C ILE A 29 -8.17 -5.92 10.96
N ASP A 30 -9.15 -5.85 11.84
CA ASP A 30 -8.90 -5.86 13.26
C ASP A 30 -8.55 -7.24 13.83
N ASP A 31 -9.08 -8.31 13.25
CA ASP A 31 -8.96 -9.64 13.82
C ASP A 31 -7.56 -10.22 13.61
N TRP A 32 -7.06 -10.16 12.37
CA TRP A 32 -5.74 -10.69 12.01
C TRP A 32 -4.58 -9.97 12.72
N ILE A 33 -4.62 -8.64 12.91
CA ILE A 33 -3.57 -7.93 13.67
C ILE A 33 -3.59 -8.37 15.13
N SER A 34 -4.78 -8.55 15.72
CA SER A 34 -4.93 -9.04 17.09
C SER A 34 -4.34 -10.45 17.23
N THR A 35 -4.65 -11.35 16.29
CA THR A 35 -4.12 -12.71 16.27
C THR A 35 -2.61 -12.75 16.12
N VAL A 36 -2.04 -11.93 15.22
CA VAL A 36 -0.58 -11.93 15.05
C VAL A 36 0.11 -11.23 16.23
N GLN A 37 -0.51 -10.25 16.88
CA GLN A 37 0.01 -9.69 18.12
C GLN A 37 0.12 -10.74 19.24
N SER A 38 -0.86 -11.65 19.37
CA SER A 38 -0.80 -12.68 20.42
C SER A 38 0.24 -13.75 20.14
N ALA A 39 0.54 -14.01 18.86
CA ALA A 39 1.56 -14.96 18.44
C ALA A 39 2.98 -14.37 18.38
N ASP A 40 3.14 -13.05 18.25
CA ASP A 40 4.44 -12.38 18.14
C ASP A 40 5.13 -12.29 19.51
N GLU A 41 6.33 -12.87 19.60
CA GLU A 41 7.08 -13.01 20.85
C GLU A 41 7.44 -11.66 21.50
N GLU A 42 7.81 -10.66 20.68
CA GLU A 42 8.16 -9.32 21.15
C GLU A 42 6.93 -8.58 21.67
N VAL A 43 5.82 -8.66 20.96
CA VAL A 43 4.56 -8.03 21.38
C VAL A 43 4.03 -8.69 22.66
N ARG A 44 4.16 -10.01 22.79
CA ARG A 44 3.79 -10.73 24.02
C ARG A 44 4.63 -10.28 25.21
N ARG A 45 5.96 -10.17 25.04
CA ARG A 45 6.84 -9.61 26.08
C ARG A 45 6.40 -8.21 26.52
N ILE A 46 6.12 -7.32 25.57
CA ILE A 46 5.64 -5.97 25.88
C ILE A 46 4.33 -6.02 26.65
N LYS A 47 3.40 -6.89 26.24
CA LYS A 47 2.10 -7.06 26.90
C LYS A 47 2.25 -7.53 28.35
N GLU A 48 3.09 -8.54 28.60
CA GLU A 48 3.39 -9.05 29.94
C GLU A 48 3.97 -7.96 30.83
N ILE A 49 4.97 -7.22 30.35
CA ILE A 49 5.60 -6.12 31.09
C ILE A 49 4.59 -5.04 31.44
N VAL A 50 3.76 -4.61 30.47
CA VAL A 50 2.78 -3.53 30.69
C VAL A 50 1.68 -3.94 31.68
N GLN A 51 1.36 -5.24 31.77
CA GLN A 51 0.34 -5.77 32.67
C GLN A 51 0.87 -6.13 34.06
N ASP A 52 2.17 -6.31 34.24
CA ASP A 52 2.79 -6.64 35.51
C ASP A 52 2.99 -5.40 36.41
N PRO A 53 2.38 -5.34 37.61
CA PRO A 53 2.57 -4.24 38.56
C PRO A 53 3.99 -4.14 39.13
N GLU A 54 4.74 -5.25 39.24
CA GLU A 54 6.08 -5.27 39.84
C GLU A 54 7.19 -4.84 38.87
N THR A 55 6.98 -5.05 37.57
CA THR A 55 7.92 -4.67 36.50
C THR A 55 7.83 -3.18 36.12
N ALA A 56 7.04 -2.39 36.86
CA ALA A 56 6.94 -0.92 36.79
C ALA A 56 8.31 -0.19 36.83
N LYS A 57 9.39 -0.88 37.23
CA LYS A 57 10.78 -0.41 37.14
C LYS A 57 11.25 -0.08 35.72
N ILE A 58 10.61 -0.60 34.67
CA ILE A 58 10.84 -0.13 33.30
C ILE A 58 9.84 0.99 32.97
N ALA A 59 9.96 2.12 33.68
CA ALA A 59 9.07 3.27 33.56
C ALA A 59 8.89 3.75 32.10
N ALA A 60 9.91 3.56 31.26
CA ALA A 60 9.86 3.88 29.83
C ALA A 60 8.83 3.03 29.07
N ILE A 61 8.74 1.72 29.31
CA ILE A 61 7.82 0.83 28.58
C ILE A 61 6.37 1.10 29.00
N HIS A 62 6.10 1.29 30.29
CA HIS A 62 4.75 1.63 30.76
C HIS A 62 4.27 3.00 30.26
N LYS A 63 5.20 3.95 30.01
CA LYS A 63 4.87 5.25 29.42
C LYS A 63 4.61 5.16 27.91
N GLU A 64 5.35 4.29 27.23
CA GLU A 64 5.34 4.19 25.76
C GLU A 64 4.26 3.26 25.21
N TYR A 65 3.74 2.34 26.01
CA TYR A 65 2.78 1.31 25.57
C TYR A 65 1.59 1.19 26.51
N GLN A 66 0.45 0.85 25.93
CA GLN A 66 -0.79 0.59 26.67
C GLN A 66 -1.50 -0.64 26.11
N VAL A 67 -2.06 -1.46 26.98
CA VAL A 67 -2.90 -2.60 26.60
C VAL A 67 -4.37 -2.23 26.76
N LYS A 68 -5.18 -2.42 25.72
CA LYS A 68 -6.64 -2.18 25.74
C LYS A 68 -7.36 -3.28 24.99
N ASN A 69 -8.39 -3.88 25.60
CA ASN A 69 -9.17 -4.98 25.01
C ASN A 69 -8.28 -6.13 24.48
N GLY A 70 -7.21 -6.47 25.21
CA GLY A 70 -6.27 -7.52 24.82
C GLY A 70 -5.27 -7.16 23.70
N ARG A 71 -5.38 -5.97 23.10
CA ARG A 71 -4.50 -5.44 22.05
C ARG A 71 -3.45 -4.50 22.63
N VAL A 72 -2.27 -4.48 22.03
CA VAL A 72 -1.15 -3.60 22.43
C VAL A 72 -1.11 -2.35 21.54
N TYR A 73 -1.03 -1.19 22.16
CA TYR A 73 -0.95 0.12 21.53
C TYR A 73 0.34 0.84 21.94
N ARG A 74 0.88 1.65 21.03
CA ARG A 74 1.92 2.64 21.31
C ARG A 74 1.25 3.96 21.68
N VAL A 75 1.70 4.58 22.76
CA VAL A 75 1.36 5.95 23.14
C VAL A 75 2.28 6.90 22.39
N ILE A 76 1.70 7.84 21.63
CA ILE A 76 2.42 8.89 20.94
C ILE A 76 2.50 10.14 21.84
N GLU A 77 3.38 11.09 21.52
CA GLU A 77 3.61 12.32 22.29
C GLU A 77 2.35 13.16 22.52
N ASP A 78 1.38 13.09 21.61
CA ASP A 78 0.05 13.72 21.70
C ASP A 78 -0.93 12.96 22.62
N GLY A 79 -0.47 11.89 23.28
CA GLY A 79 -1.29 10.99 24.09
C GLY A 79 -2.17 10.05 23.25
N ALA A 80 -2.12 10.14 21.92
CA ALA A 80 -2.96 9.33 21.07
C ALA A 80 -2.41 7.89 20.97
N LEU A 81 -3.34 6.94 20.92
CA LEU A 81 -3.01 5.52 20.82
C LEU A 81 -2.91 5.10 19.37
N ARG A 82 -1.86 4.35 19.05
CA ARG A 82 -1.65 3.74 17.73
C ARG A 82 -1.44 2.26 17.89
N TRP A 83 -2.14 1.47 17.09
CA TRP A 83 -2.07 0.03 17.19
C TRP A 83 -0.68 -0.47 16.79
N LEU A 84 0.00 -1.18 17.70
CA LEU A 84 1.31 -1.76 17.45
C LEU A 84 1.21 -2.87 16.39
N VAL A 85 1.93 -2.75 15.27
CA VAL A 85 1.86 -3.72 14.17
C VAL A 85 3.09 -4.65 14.18
N PRO A 86 2.90 -5.96 14.48
CA PRO A 86 3.94 -6.98 14.36
C PRO A 86 4.52 -7.07 12.95
N ARG A 87 5.76 -7.56 12.81
CA ARG A 87 6.45 -7.59 11.51
C ARG A 87 5.68 -8.38 10.45
N GLY A 88 5.07 -9.50 10.83
CA GLY A 88 4.37 -10.41 9.91
C GLY A 88 3.17 -9.81 9.18
N VAL A 89 2.56 -8.76 9.74
CA VAL A 89 1.33 -8.15 9.20
C VAL A 89 1.55 -6.77 8.57
N ARG A 90 2.74 -6.20 8.65
CA ARG A 90 3.01 -4.84 8.11
C ARG A 90 2.73 -4.73 6.62
N TRP A 91 3.01 -5.78 5.84
CA TRP A 91 2.79 -5.77 4.40
C TRP A 91 1.31 -5.60 4.05
N GLN A 92 0.45 -6.39 4.66
CA GLN A 92 -0.99 -6.37 4.41
C GLN A 92 -1.65 -5.10 5.00
N VAL A 93 -1.08 -4.49 6.05
CA VAL A 93 -1.49 -3.15 6.50
C VAL A 93 -1.22 -2.12 5.40
N LEU A 94 -0.09 -2.24 4.69
CA LEU A 94 0.19 -1.33 3.57
C LEU A 94 -0.64 -1.63 2.34
N LYS A 95 -0.88 -2.90 2.01
CA LYS A 95 -1.80 -3.26 0.92
C LYS A 95 -3.17 -2.59 1.08
N THR A 96 -3.75 -2.71 2.26
CA THR A 96 -5.07 -2.14 2.57
C THR A 96 -5.09 -0.62 2.68
N ASN A 97 -3.94 0.02 2.87
CA ASN A 97 -3.81 1.47 3.00
C ASN A 97 -3.12 2.16 1.81
N HIS A 98 -2.68 1.39 0.82
CA HIS A 98 -2.07 1.86 -0.42
C HIS A 98 -2.83 1.32 -1.62
N ASP A 99 -2.79 0.01 -1.85
CA ASP A 99 -3.35 -0.67 -3.01
C ASP A 99 -4.88 -0.50 -3.03
N ASP A 100 -5.56 -0.96 -1.98
CA ASP A 100 -7.03 -1.06 -1.93
C ASP A 100 -7.75 0.30 -1.88
N VAL A 101 -7.01 1.39 -1.62
CA VAL A 101 -7.55 2.77 -1.48
C VAL A 101 -7.15 3.70 -2.62
N GLY A 102 -6.40 3.22 -3.62
CA GLY A 102 -6.11 3.98 -4.84
C GLY A 102 -4.68 4.48 -4.99
N HIS A 103 -3.69 3.71 -4.54
CA HIS A 103 -2.26 3.91 -4.84
C HIS A 103 -1.70 5.30 -4.48
N PHE A 104 -2.11 5.83 -3.32
CA PHE A 104 -1.66 7.14 -2.88
C PHE A 104 -0.13 7.24 -2.79
N GLY A 105 0.38 8.42 -3.14
CA GLY A 105 1.80 8.76 -2.98
C GLY A 105 2.28 8.57 -1.53
N PHE A 106 3.59 8.43 -1.38
CA PHE A 106 4.24 8.08 -0.13
C PHE A 106 3.79 8.90 1.09
N GLU A 107 3.70 10.23 0.98
CA GLU A 107 3.38 11.08 2.14
C GLU A 107 1.92 10.90 2.60
N LYS A 108 0.97 10.78 1.67
CA LYS A 108 -0.43 10.50 1.97
C LYS A 108 -0.61 9.11 2.60
N THR A 109 0.05 8.10 2.03
CA THR A 109 0.06 6.73 2.59
C THR A 109 0.66 6.72 4.00
N LEU A 110 1.77 7.43 4.22
CA LEU A 110 2.40 7.56 5.54
C LEU A 110 1.46 8.19 6.57
N GLN A 111 0.80 9.29 6.23
CA GLN A 111 -0.15 9.97 7.11
C GLN A 111 -1.33 9.07 7.46
N ARG A 112 -1.90 8.37 6.47
CA ARG A 112 -2.99 7.42 6.68
C ARG A 112 -2.61 6.27 7.60
N VAL A 113 -1.45 5.65 7.38
CA VAL A 113 -1.02 4.52 8.23
C VAL A 113 -0.68 5.01 9.64
N LYS A 114 -0.04 6.18 9.77
CA LYS A 114 0.33 6.77 11.07
C LYS A 114 -0.86 7.24 11.92
N SER A 115 -2.04 7.47 11.35
CA SER A 115 -3.20 7.89 12.14
C SER A 115 -3.80 6.74 12.96
N ILE A 116 -3.57 5.49 12.54
CA ILE A 116 -4.17 4.29 13.16
C ILE A 116 -3.07 3.37 13.75
N PHE A 117 -1.97 3.19 13.03
CA PHE A 117 -0.98 2.15 13.30
C PHE A 117 0.38 2.72 13.72
N TRP A 118 1.17 1.90 14.40
CA TRP A 118 2.56 2.18 14.72
C TRP A 118 3.43 0.94 14.60
N PHE A 119 4.64 1.10 14.08
CA PHE A 119 5.70 0.10 14.14
C PHE A 119 7.08 0.74 13.93
N PRO A 120 8.19 0.11 14.35
CA PRO A 120 9.52 0.69 14.15
C PRO A 120 9.84 0.96 12.67
N LYS A 121 10.44 2.13 12.39
CA LYS A 121 10.93 2.52 11.06
C LYS A 121 9.82 2.61 9.97
N MET A 122 8.59 3.00 10.33
CA MET A 122 7.45 3.14 9.40
C MET A 122 7.83 3.87 8.11
N ARG A 123 8.47 5.04 8.23
CA ARG A 123 8.83 5.88 7.08
C ARG A 123 9.67 5.11 6.05
N LYS A 124 10.67 4.35 6.51
CA LYS A 124 11.54 3.55 5.64
C LYS A 124 10.78 2.39 4.99
N PHE A 125 9.96 1.69 5.78
CA PHE A 125 9.20 0.53 5.32
C PHE A 125 8.14 0.94 4.28
N ILE A 126 7.36 1.98 4.58
CA ILE A 126 6.30 2.52 3.69
C ILE A 126 6.91 3.05 2.41
N ARG A 127 8.03 3.80 2.49
CA ARG A 127 8.72 4.28 1.30
C ARG A 127 9.13 3.13 0.39
N LYS A 128 9.73 2.07 0.94
CA LYS A 128 10.15 0.90 0.19
C LYS A 128 8.97 0.20 -0.48
N TYR A 129 7.86 0.05 0.24
CA TYR A 129 6.63 -0.54 -0.28
C TYR A 129 6.09 0.25 -1.47
N VAL A 130 5.82 1.55 -1.28
CA VAL A 130 5.26 2.42 -2.33
C VAL A 130 6.20 2.51 -3.54
N SER A 131 7.52 2.55 -3.34
CA SER A 131 8.49 2.55 -4.46
C SER A 131 8.54 1.24 -5.24
N ALA A 132 8.12 0.13 -4.63
CA ALA A 132 8.10 -1.19 -5.25
C ALA A 132 6.72 -1.55 -5.85
N CYS A 133 5.72 -0.67 -5.72
CA CYS A 133 4.41 -0.88 -6.30
C CYS A 133 4.48 -0.80 -7.83
N LEU A 134 4.15 -1.90 -8.51
CA LEU A 134 4.17 -1.99 -9.97
C LEU A 134 3.17 -1.04 -10.63
N GLU A 135 1.96 -0.93 -10.07
CA GLU A 135 0.93 -0.03 -10.58
C GLU A 135 1.39 1.43 -10.47
N CYS A 136 1.96 1.83 -9.33
CA CYS A 136 2.56 3.16 -9.21
C CYS A 136 3.70 3.36 -10.19
N ALA A 137 4.60 2.39 -10.34
CA ALA A 137 5.75 2.50 -11.24
C ALA A 137 5.31 2.62 -12.72
N HIS A 138 4.24 1.93 -13.10
CA HIS A 138 3.69 1.96 -14.45
C HIS A 138 2.98 3.28 -14.77
N HIS A 139 2.15 3.79 -13.85
CA HIS A 139 1.35 5.00 -14.09
C HIS A 139 2.09 6.30 -13.77
N LYS A 140 3.12 6.25 -12.92
CA LYS A 140 3.83 7.46 -12.51
C LYS A 140 4.79 7.88 -13.61
N VAL A 141 4.42 8.98 -14.27
CA VAL A 141 5.32 9.68 -15.20
C VAL A 141 6.57 10.10 -14.42
N PRO A 142 7.78 9.65 -14.81
CA PRO A 142 9.01 10.19 -14.24
C PRO A 142 8.97 11.71 -14.41
N PRO A 143 9.41 12.51 -13.41
CA PRO A 143 9.62 13.92 -13.67
C PRO A 143 10.50 14.02 -14.91
N GLY A 144 9.99 14.71 -15.93
CA GLY A 144 10.71 14.87 -17.19
C GLY A 144 12.09 15.46 -16.95
N ALA A 145 12.94 15.41 -17.98
CA ALA A 145 14.18 16.17 -17.94
C ALA A 145 13.85 17.60 -17.51
N LYS A 146 14.66 18.14 -16.57
CA LYS A 146 14.57 19.56 -16.24
C LYS A 146 14.66 20.35 -17.54
N GLU A 147 13.88 21.43 -17.65
CA GLU A 147 13.95 22.33 -18.79
C GLU A 147 15.41 22.63 -19.10
N GLY A 148 15.85 22.20 -20.28
CA GLY A 148 17.20 22.35 -20.77
C GLY A 148 17.22 23.35 -21.92
N MET A 149 18.41 23.81 -22.26
CA MET A 149 18.56 24.58 -23.50
C MET A 149 18.19 23.68 -24.68
N LEU A 150 17.39 24.20 -25.60
CA LEU A 150 17.25 23.58 -26.90
C LEU A 150 18.64 23.49 -27.54
N HIS A 151 18.88 22.43 -28.31
CA HIS A 151 20.06 22.33 -29.16
C HIS A 151 19.65 22.79 -30.57
N PRO A 152 19.65 24.10 -30.87
CA PRO A 152 19.25 24.59 -32.17
C PRO A 152 20.21 24.06 -33.23
N ILE A 153 19.65 23.61 -34.35
CA ILE A 153 20.43 23.24 -35.53
C ILE A 153 21.01 24.55 -36.10
N PRO A 154 22.35 24.68 -36.26
CA PRO A 154 22.96 25.89 -36.79
C PRO A 154 22.46 26.15 -38.21
N LYS A 155 22.06 27.40 -38.48
CA LYS A 155 21.61 27.81 -39.81
C LYS A 155 22.81 28.14 -40.68
N VAL A 156 22.82 27.60 -41.90
CA VAL A 156 23.80 27.91 -42.93
C VAL A 156 23.17 28.91 -43.90
N ASP A 157 23.92 29.93 -44.29
CA ASP A 157 23.45 31.03 -45.14
C ASP A 157 23.45 30.63 -46.63
N VAL A 158 22.77 29.51 -46.92
CA VAL A 158 22.62 28.93 -48.25
C VAL A 158 21.14 28.66 -48.49
N PRO A 159 20.55 29.14 -49.60
CA PRO A 159 19.16 28.85 -49.95
C PRO A 159 18.87 27.36 -49.97
N LEU A 160 17.72 26.96 -49.42
CA LEU A 160 17.25 25.56 -49.40
C LEU A 160 18.18 24.55 -48.69
N HIS A 161 19.11 25.02 -47.84
CA HIS A 161 20.02 24.14 -47.11
C HIS A 161 19.30 23.17 -46.14
N THR A 162 18.23 23.62 -45.48
CA THR A 162 17.45 22.81 -44.54
C THR A 162 15.96 22.96 -44.82
N ILE A 163 15.27 21.84 -45.03
CA ILE A 163 13.81 21.79 -45.23
C ILE A 163 13.18 21.03 -44.06
N HIS A 164 12.20 21.64 -43.40
CA HIS A 164 11.35 20.98 -42.41
C HIS A 164 9.99 20.76 -43.04
N ALA A 165 9.52 19.51 -43.07
CA ALA A 165 8.20 19.14 -43.54
C ALA A 165 7.44 18.47 -42.41
N ASP A 166 6.18 18.84 -42.25
CA ASP A 166 5.26 18.20 -41.32
C ASP A 166 3.88 18.08 -41.98
N HIS A 167 3.03 17.23 -41.44
CA HIS A 167 1.67 17.01 -41.91
C HIS A 167 0.67 17.43 -40.82
N LEU A 168 -0.52 17.86 -41.27
CA LEU A 168 -1.63 18.22 -40.39
C LEU A 168 -2.56 17.03 -40.17
#